data_AF-A0AAD6JNV5-F1
#
_entry.id   AF-A0AAD6JNV5-F1
#
_cell.length_a   1.000
_cell.length_b   1.000
_cell.length_c   1.000
_cell.angle_alpha   90.00
_cell.angle_beta   90.00
_cell.angle_gamma   90.00
#
_symmetry.space_group_name_H-M   'P 1'
#
loop_
_entity.id
_entity.type
_entity.pdbx_description
1 polymer ?
#
loop_
_entity_poly.entity_id
_entity_poly.type
_entity_poly.pdbx_seq_one_letter_code
_entity_poly.pdbx_strand_id
1 'polypeptide(L)'
;MGNTNGYLPLFETKSSGRPFLIKLYVLTIFVAICMIWVYRVRYLPVEGVLERWAWIGMFFAELWFSIYWFITHLVRWNPICRYTFKDRLSQRFEKDLPGVDIFVCTADAEMEPPIMVINTVLSMMAYDYPPEKLSVFLSDDGVSELTFYAMLEASRFSKYWLPFCKQFNVEPRSPEAYFHNEPLDDHVNDKEWLFIKKLYGDMKNRIEVTSKQGQVSEDIRKEHKGFSEWDFVSSRHDHQTIVQILIDGRDPLAMDSEAQRLPTLVYLSREKRPHYPHNFKAGAMNALIRVSSRISNGPIIMNVDCDMYSNNSNSIRDALCFFMDEEKGHELGYVQYPQSMKNVTKNDLYGNSMKVIFKMEFPGIDANGGPMYIGTGCFHRRVNLCERKHCNEHEVDSKRESDMKIEGNARDVEEECKALASCAYEENTQWGKEVGLMYGYLLEDGMTGFSIRCRGWRSVYFNPERKAFLGLAPTTLLQTLVQQERWSKGELHILLSRRGPFFDGYKSLPLRLLLSYCIYFLWAANCFPTLYYVVVPSLCMLRGISLFPKVRDFQFCYL
;
A
#
# COMPACT_ATOMS: atom_id res chain seq x y z
N MET A 1 17.29 -30.71 -13.25
CA MET A 1 16.53 -31.24 -14.39
C MET A 1 16.49 -30.13 -15.43
N GLY A 2 17.07 -30.38 -16.61
CA GLY A 2 17.29 -29.36 -17.64
C GLY A 2 15.98 -28.89 -18.27
N ASN A 3 15.88 -27.58 -18.47
CA ASN A 3 14.73 -26.94 -19.10
C ASN A 3 14.75 -27.28 -20.60
N THR A 4 13.76 -28.06 -21.05
CA THR A 4 13.62 -28.55 -22.43
C THR A 4 12.86 -27.60 -23.36
N ASN A 5 12.66 -26.34 -22.97
CA ASN A 5 12.22 -25.25 -23.86
C ASN A 5 13.02 -24.01 -23.47
N GLY A 6 13.41 -23.18 -24.43
CA GLY A 6 14.18 -21.93 -24.23
C GLY A 6 13.50 -20.84 -23.39
N TYR A 7 12.62 -21.21 -22.47
CA TYR A 7 11.97 -20.37 -21.48
C TYR A 7 13.01 -19.81 -20.51
N LEU A 8 13.11 -18.48 -20.49
CA LEU A 8 13.87 -17.73 -19.50
C LEU A 8 12.86 -17.01 -18.58
N PRO A 9 12.87 -17.24 -17.26
CA PRO A 9 11.90 -16.61 -16.37
C PRO A 9 12.10 -15.09 -16.32
N LEU A 10 11.02 -14.34 -16.08
CA LEU A 10 11.07 -12.88 -15.89
C LEU A 10 11.50 -12.48 -14.48
N PHE A 11 11.47 -13.41 -13.53
CA PHE A 11 12.01 -13.20 -12.19
C PHE A 11 12.66 -14.47 -11.62
N GLU A 12 13.57 -14.28 -10.67
CA GLU A 12 14.19 -15.34 -9.89
C GLU A 12 13.83 -15.19 -8.41
N THR A 13 13.70 -16.32 -7.70
CA THR A 13 13.51 -16.35 -6.24
C THR A 13 14.72 -17.01 -5.60
N LYS A 14 15.37 -16.31 -4.65
CA LYS A 14 16.52 -16.82 -3.89
C LYS A 14 16.19 -16.89 -2.41
N SER A 15 16.72 -17.90 -1.73
CA SER A 15 16.71 -17.92 -0.26
C SER A 15 17.57 -16.79 0.28
N SER A 16 17.10 -16.10 1.31
CA SER A 16 17.83 -15.04 2.00
C SER A 16 18.45 -15.55 3.30
N GLY A 17 19.68 -15.12 3.60
CA GLY A 17 20.32 -15.30 4.91
C GLY A 17 21.14 -16.59 5.14
N ARG A 18 21.59 -16.77 6.40
CA ARG A 18 22.34 -17.95 6.89
C ARG A 18 21.39 -18.85 7.70
N PRO A 19 20.62 -19.75 7.04
CA PRO A 19 19.53 -20.48 7.71
C PRO A 19 20.00 -21.36 8.87
N PHE A 20 21.23 -21.88 8.82
CA PHE A 20 21.72 -22.80 9.85
C PHE A 20 21.90 -22.13 11.23
N LEU A 21 22.59 -20.98 11.30
CA LEU A 21 22.87 -20.31 12.58
C LEU A 21 21.58 -19.80 13.24
N ILE A 22 20.64 -19.29 12.44
CA ILE A 22 19.34 -18.83 12.94
C ILE A 22 18.55 -20.02 13.49
N LYS A 23 18.51 -21.15 12.78
CA LYS A 23 17.79 -22.36 13.24
C LYS A 23 18.39 -22.91 14.53
N LEU A 24 19.71 -22.90 14.67
CA LEU A 24 20.39 -23.30 15.90
C LEU A 24 20.02 -22.38 17.07
N TYR A 25 20.05 -21.06 16.86
CA TYR A 25 19.65 -20.08 17.88
C TYR A 25 18.18 -20.28 18.30
N VAL A 26 17.27 -20.44 17.34
CA VAL A 26 15.85 -20.70 17.62
C VAL A 26 15.68 -21.99 18.42
N LEU A 27 16.42 -23.05 18.08
CA LEU A 27 16.37 -24.30 18.84
C LEU A 27 16.85 -24.10 20.29
N THR A 28 17.93 -23.35 20.51
CA THR A 28 18.43 -23.08 21.87
C THR A 28 17.42 -22.31 22.71
N ILE A 29 16.76 -21.30 22.13
CA ILE A 29 15.73 -20.52 22.83
C ILE A 29 14.48 -21.39 23.08
N PHE A 30 14.09 -22.24 22.13
CA PHE A 30 12.98 -23.17 22.31
C PHE A 30 13.21 -24.14 23.46
N VAL A 31 14.43 -24.67 23.60
CA VAL A 31 14.80 -25.53 24.73
C VAL A 31 14.72 -24.76 26.05
N ALA A 32 15.21 -23.51 26.09
CA ALA A 32 15.10 -22.66 27.28
C ALA A 32 13.64 -22.39 27.68
N ILE A 33 12.77 -22.07 26.70
CA ILE A 33 11.33 -21.91 26.93
C ILE A 33 10.71 -23.19 27.52
N CYS A 34 11.04 -24.36 26.98
CA CYS A 34 10.59 -25.64 27.52
C CYS A 34 11.05 -25.85 28.97
N MET A 35 12.29 -25.48 29.30
CA MET A 35 12.81 -25.57 30.67
C MET A 35 12.05 -24.64 31.63
N ILE A 36 11.72 -23.42 31.21
CA ILE A 36 10.89 -22.48 31.99
C ILE A 36 9.51 -23.07 32.24
N TRP A 37 8.86 -23.69 31.26
CA TRP A 37 7.56 -24.34 31.45
C TRP A 37 7.63 -25.50 32.44
N VAL A 38 8.65 -26.37 32.32
CA VAL A 38 8.88 -27.46 33.28
C VAL A 38 9.08 -26.91 34.68
N TYR A 39 9.83 -25.82 34.83
CA TYR A 39 10.01 -25.14 36.11
C TYR A 39 8.68 -24.62 36.67
N ARG A 40 7.88 -23.90 35.86
CA ARG A 40 6.59 -23.35 36.29
C ARG A 40 5.62 -24.43 36.78
N VAL A 41 5.59 -25.58 36.12
CA VAL A 41 4.73 -26.70 36.50
C VAL A 41 5.23 -27.40 37.76
N ARG A 42 6.55 -27.65 37.85
CA ARG A 42 7.15 -28.40 38.97
C ARG A 42 7.11 -27.65 40.30
N TYR A 43 7.24 -26.33 40.26
CA TYR A 43 7.35 -25.48 41.46
C TYR A 43 6.09 -24.66 41.72
N LEU A 44 4.92 -25.15 41.28
CA LEU A 44 3.64 -24.50 41.57
C LEU A 44 3.45 -24.34 43.09
N PRO A 45 3.23 -23.12 43.61
CA PRO A 45 3.03 -22.89 45.04
C PRO A 45 1.82 -23.66 45.59
N VAL A 46 2.06 -24.43 46.64
CA VAL A 46 1.03 -25.24 47.33
C VAL A 46 0.30 -24.41 48.38
N GLU A 47 1.02 -23.49 49.03
CA GLU A 47 0.49 -22.59 50.07
C GLU A 47 0.35 -21.16 49.54
N GLY A 48 -0.56 -20.38 50.13
CA GLY A 48 -0.79 -18.99 49.75
C GLY A 48 -1.65 -18.82 48.48
N VAL A 49 -2.94 -18.50 48.66
CA VAL A 49 -3.89 -18.30 47.56
C VAL A 49 -3.39 -17.23 46.57
N LEU A 50 -2.90 -16.10 47.07
CA LEU A 50 -2.43 -14.99 46.24
C LEU A 50 -1.18 -15.36 45.43
N GLU A 51 -0.20 -15.99 46.05
CA GLU A 51 1.05 -16.44 45.41
C GLU A 51 0.76 -17.45 44.30
N ARG A 52 -0.12 -18.42 44.58
CA ARG A 52 -0.54 -19.42 43.60
C ARG A 52 -1.22 -18.80 42.38
N TRP A 53 -2.14 -17.85 42.57
CA TRP A 53 -2.79 -17.18 41.43
C TRP A 53 -1.82 -16.31 40.64
N ALA A 54 -0.93 -15.58 41.31
CA ALA A 54 0.11 -14.81 40.66
C ALA A 54 1.01 -15.70 39.79
N TRP A 55 1.41 -16.87 40.31
CA TRP A 55 2.20 -17.88 39.61
C TRP A 55 1.49 -18.47 38.39
N ILE A 56 0.21 -18.85 38.55
CA ILE A 56 -0.59 -19.40 37.45
C ILE A 56 -0.73 -18.38 36.31
N GLY A 57 -1.05 -17.12 36.64
CA GLY A 57 -1.17 -16.10 35.61
C GLY A 57 0.17 -15.76 34.94
N MET A 58 1.30 -15.82 35.67
CA MET A 58 2.63 -15.70 35.06
C MET A 58 2.88 -16.81 34.06
N PHE A 59 2.55 -18.06 34.43
CA PHE A 59 2.68 -19.20 33.53
C PHE A 59 1.82 -19.04 32.28
N PHE A 60 0.58 -18.55 32.39
CA PHE A 60 -0.26 -18.27 31.22
C PHE A 60 0.30 -17.14 30.34
N ALA A 61 0.86 -16.08 30.93
CA ALA A 61 1.50 -15.01 30.17
C ALA A 61 2.73 -15.53 29.42
N GLU A 62 3.58 -16.33 30.06
CA GLU A 62 4.76 -16.96 29.45
C GLU A 62 4.35 -17.97 28.36
N LEU A 63 3.29 -18.75 28.57
CA LEU A 63 2.75 -19.65 27.56
C LEU A 63 2.28 -18.89 26.32
N TRP A 64 1.57 -17.77 26.52
CA TRP A 64 1.17 -16.90 25.42
C TRP A 64 2.38 -16.34 24.67
N PHE A 65 3.35 -15.76 25.37
CA PHE A 65 4.56 -15.22 24.72
C PHE A 65 5.30 -16.28 23.94
N SER A 66 5.36 -17.50 24.46
CA SER A 66 5.99 -18.62 23.79
C SER A 66 5.26 -19.05 22.52
N ILE A 67 3.91 -19.08 22.55
CA ILE A 67 3.09 -19.35 21.36
C ILE A 67 3.31 -18.24 20.32
N TYR A 68 3.22 -16.98 20.72
CA TYR A 68 3.42 -15.85 19.82
C TYR A 68 4.82 -15.86 19.21
N TRP A 69 5.86 -16.07 20.04
CA TRP A 69 7.25 -16.22 19.64
C TRP A 69 7.44 -17.35 18.62
N PHE A 70 6.84 -18.51 18.87
CA PHE A 70 6.89 -19.65 17.95
C PHE A 70 6.30 -19.30 16.59
N ILE A 71 5.12 -18.69 16.56
CA ILE A 71 4.46 -18.25 15.32
C ILE A 71 5.34 -17.23 14.58
N THR A 72 5.89 -16.23 15.28
CA THR A 72 6.82 -15.24 14.68
C THR A 72 8.05 -15.91 14.06
N HIS A 73 8.61 -16.94 14.70
CA HIS A 73 9.75 -17.67 14.16
C HIS A 73 9.41 -18.58 12.99
N LEU A 74 8.20 -19.15 12.92
CA LEU A 74 7.72 -19.86 11.73
C LEU A 74 7.72 -18.96 10.50
N VAL A 75 7.32 -17.69 10.66
CA VAL A 75 7.39 -16.70 9.58
C VAL A 75 8.82 -16.45 9.15
N ARG A 76 9.73 -16.26 10.10
CA ARG A 76 11.14 -15.91 9.84
C ARG A 76 12.02 -17.12 9.46
N TRP A 77 11.45 -18.31 9.27
CA TRP A 77 12.20 -19.56 9.15
C TRP A 77 13.01 -19.68 7.86
N ASN A 78 12.43 -19.30 6.72
CA ASN A 78 13.06 -19.39 5.39
C ASN A 78 12.69 -18.16 4.53
N PRO A 79 13.17 -16.95 4.85
CA PRO A 79 12.85 -15.75 4.08
C PRO A 79 13.38 -15.86 2.65
N ILE A 80 12.63 -15.33 1.69
CA ILE A 80 13.03 -15.27 0.27
C ILE A 80 13.22 -13.83 -0.21
N CYS A 81 14.07 -13.66 -1.21
CA CYS A 81 14.23 -12.44 -1.98
C CYS A 81 13.91 -12.73 -3.45
N ARG A 82 13.31 -11.77 -4.13
CA ARG A 82 12.97 -11.86 -5.56
C ARG A 82 13.76 -10.84 -6.36
N TYR A 83 14.14 -11.24 -7.57
CA TYR A 83 14.91 -10.42 -8.52
C TYR A 83 14.19 -10.44 -9.85
N THR A 84 13.99 -9.27 -10.45
CA THR A 84 13.29 -9.06 -11.72
C THR A 84 14.29 -8.90 -12.86
N PHE A 85 13.93 -9.35 -14.06
CA PHE A 85 14.75 -9.24 -15.26
C PHE A 85 14.05 -8.36 -16.31
N LYS A 86 14.09 -7.04 -16.11
CA LYS A 86 13.44 -6.05 -16.97
C LYS A 86 13.87 -6.13 -18.43
N ASP A 87 15.14 -6.41 -18.71
CA ASP A 87 15.63 -6.56 -20.09
C ASP A 87 14.90 -7.68 -20.83
N ARG A 88 14.58 -8.79 -20.13
CA ARG A 88 13.82 -9.92 -20.70
C ARG A 88 12.35 -9.59 -20.86
N LEU A 89 11.80 -8.72 -20.02
CA LEU A 89 10.44 -8.18 -20.18
C LEU A 89 10.39 -7.34 -21.45
N SER A 90 11.30 -6.38 -21.60
CA SER A 90 11.36 -5.49 -22.78
C SER A 90 11.58 -6.29 -24.06
N GLN A 91 12.53 -7.23 -24.08
CA GLN A 91 12.80 -8.07 -25.26
C GLN A 91 11.58 -8.86 -25.74
N ARG A 92 10.70 -9.29 -24.82
CA ARG A 92 9.53 -10.13 -25.15
C ARG A 92 8.25 -9.34 -25.35
N PHE A 93 8.03 -8.30 -24.57
CA PHE A 93 6.71 -7.69 -24.39
C PHE A 93 6.68 -6.17 -24.58
N GLU A 94 7.75 -5.49 -25.01
CA GLU A 94 7.75 -4.01 -25.12
C GLU A 94 6.54 -3.45 -25.88
N LYS A 95 6.14 -4.11 -26.97
CA LYS A 95 4.96 -3.72 -27.77
C LYS A 95 3.63 -4.10 -27.10
N ASP A 96 3.63 -5.17 -26.32
CA ASP A 96 2.46 -5.82 -25.71
C ASP A 96 2.33 -5.52 -24.21
N LEU A 97 3.02 -4.50 -23.71
CA LEU A 97 2.88 -4.02 -22.34
C LEU A 97 1.40 -3.65 -22.05
N PRO A 98 0.84 -3.98 -20.88
CA PRO A 98 -0.57 -3.69 -20.56
C PRO A 98 -0.82 -2.21 -20.20
N GLY A 99 -2.09 -1.78 -20.25
CA GLY A 99 -2.49 -0.53 -19.61
C GLY A 99 -2.34 -0.59 -18.08
N VAL A 100 -1.94 0.52 -17.47
CA VAL A 100 -1.76 0.66 -16.02
C VAL A 100 -2.52 1.90 -15.54
N ASP A 101 -3.46 1.68 -14.62
CA ASP A 101 -4.19 2.75 -13.94
C ASP A 101 -3.57 3.00 -12.56
N ILE A 102 -3.17 4.23 -12.28
CA ILE A 102 -2.59 4.63 -11.00
C ILE A 102 -3.61 5.45 -10.21
N PHE A 103 -3.94 4.99 -9.02
CA PHE A 103 -4.89 5.63 -8.12
C PHE A 103 -4.17 6.33 -6.97
N VAL A 104 -4.37 7.63 -6.88
CA VAL A 104 -3.94 8.49 -5.77
C VAL A 104 -5.20 8.93 -5.03
N CYS A 105 -5.23 8.78 -3.71
CA CYS A 105 -6.36 9.22 -2.88
C CYS A 105 -5.92 10.33 -1.93
N THR A 106 -6.71 11.39 -1.84
CA THR A 106 -6.58 12.46 -0.85
C THR A 106 -7.92 12.68 -0.15
N ALA A 107 -7.87 13.02 1.15
CA ALA A 107 -9.06 13.11 1.99
C ALA A 107 -9.37 14.55 2.45
N ASP A 108 -8.35 15.39 2.59
CA ASP A 108 -8.49 16.72 3.19
C ASP A 108 -7.33 17.64 2.79
N ALA A 109 -7.62 18.77 2.14
CA ALA A 109 -6.60 19.67 1.63
C ALA A 109 -5.84 20.46 2.71
N GLU A 110 -6.34 20.53 3.95
CA GLU A 110 -5.61 21.16 5.06
C GLU A 110 -4.57 20.21 5.64
N MET A 111 -4.96 18.95 5.85
CA MET A 111 -4.06 17.91 6.36
C MET A 111 -3.10 17.40 5.28
N GLU A 112 -3.54 17.41 4.03
CA GLU A 112 -2.80 16.97 2.86
C GLU A 112 -2.70 18.11 1.85
N PRO A 113 -1.74 19.05 2.02
CA PRO A 113 -1.65 20.24 1.20
C PRO A 113 -1.62 19.94 -0.31
N PRO A 114 -2.32 20.72 -1.16
CA PRO A 114 -2.39 20.46 -2.60
C PRO A 114 -1.03 20.30 -3.30
N ILE A 115 -0.02 21.08 -2.88
CA ILE A 115 1.35 20.98 -3.40
C ILE A 115 2.01 19.63 -3.12
N MET A 116 1.70 18.97 -2.00
CA MET A 116 2.19 17.63 -1.70
C MET A 116 1.51 16.60 -2.61
N VAL A 117 0.19 16.69 -2.74
CA VAL A 117 -0.61 15.79 -3.59
C VAL A 117 -0.12 15.84 -5.05
N ILE A 118 0.08 17.04 -5.61
CA ILE A 118 0.51 17.16 -7.01
C ILE A 118 1.95 16.71 -7.25
N ASN A 119 2.82 16.80 -6.25
CA ASN A 119 4.17 16.24 -6.35
C ASN A 119 4.14 14.71 -6.45
N THR A 120 3.19 14.07 -5.76
CA THR A 120 2.92 12.64 -5.92
C THR A 120 2.36 12.35 -7.31
N VAL A 121 1.32 13.06 -7.74
CA VAL A 121 0.71 12.89 -9.08
C VAL A 121 1.75 13.04 -10.21
N LEU A 122 2.54 14.12 -10.20
CA LEU A 122 3.60 14.35 -11.19
C LEU A 122 4.64 13.23 -11.20
N SER A 123 4.99 12.68 -10.03
CA SER A 123 5.92 11.55 -9.94
C SER A 123 5.34 10.25 -10.52
N MET A 124 4.02 10.06 -10.41
CA MET A 124 3.32 8.90 -10.99
C MET A 124 3.11 9.05 -12.49
N MET A 125 3.00 10.27 -13.01
CA MET A 125 2.93 10.51 -14.45
C MET A 125 4.28 10.29 -15.15
N ALA A 126 5.39 10.40 -14.42
CA ALA A 126 6.77 10.34 -14.95
C ALA A 126 7.43 8.95 -14.81
N TYR A 127 6.64 7.87 -14.87
CA TYR A 127 7.18 6.50 -14.93
C TYR A 127 7.87 6.22 -16.28
N ASP A 128 8.86 5.33 -16.29
CA ASP A 128 9.50 4.85 -17.52
C ASP A 128 8.61 3.79 -18.19
N TYR A 129 7.52 4.28 -18.78
CA TYR A 129 6.44 3.49 -19.36
C TYR A 129 5.82 4.23 -20.56
N PRO A 130 5.24 3.52 -21.55
CA PRO A 130 4.54 4.17 -22.65
C PRO A 130 3.41 5.09 -22.14
N PRO A 131 3.44 6.41 -22.44
CA PRO A 131 2.45 7.36 -21.92
C PRO A 131 1.01 7.00 -22.27
N GLU A 132 0.77 6.47 -23.47
CA GLU A 132 -0.55 6.05 -23.95
C GLU A 132 -1.12 4.83 -23.20
N LYS A 133 -0.28 4.13 -22.42
CA LYS A 133 -0.68 2.99 -21.59
C LYS A 133 -0.75 3.34 -20.11
N LEU A 134 -0.53 4.59 -19.75
CA LEU A 134 -0.48 5.05 -18.37
C LEU A 134 -1.61 6.05 -18.12
N SER A 135 -2.42 5.80 -17.10
CA SER A 135 -3.49 6.70 -16.68
C SER A 135 -3.41 6.96 -15.18
N VAL A 136 -3.44 8.23 -14.78
CA VAL A 136 -3.34 8.64 -13.37
C VAL A 136 -4.66 9.27 -12.94
N PHE A 137 -5.23 8.75 -11.86
CA PHE A 137 -6.48 9.21 -11.28
C PHE A 137 -6.24 9.72 -9.87
N LEU A 138 -6.65 10.96 -9.60
CA LEU A 138 -6.72 11.50 -8.25
C LEU A 138 -8.17 11.44 -7.77
N SER A 139 -8.42 10.69 -6.69
CA SER A 139 -9.68 10.76 -5.95
C SER A 139 -9.53 11.74 -4.79
N ASP A 140 -10.36 12.78 -4.78
CA ASP A 140 -10.43 13.81 -3.75
C ASP A 140 -11.72 13.67 -2.94
N ASP A 141 -11.59 13.05 -1.77
CA ASP A 141 -12.67 12.87 -0.81
C ASP A 141 -12.98 14.16 -0.02
N GLY A 142 -12.14 15.20 -0.14
CA GLY A 142 -12.34 16.52 0.46
C GLY A 142 -13.09 17.51 -0.43
N VAL A 143 -13.32 17.16 -1.71
CA VAL A 143 -13.96 18.00 -2.74
C VAL A 143 -13.38 19.43 -2.79
N SER A 144 -12.06 19.52 -2.73
CA SER A 144 -11.34 20.78 -2.61
C SER A 144 -11.12 21.44 -3.97
N GLU A 145 -11.67 22.65 -4.14
CA GLU A 145 -11.44 23.48 -5.33
C GLU A 145 -9.93 23.79 -5.49
N LEU A 146 -9.22 23.95 -4.38
CA LEU A 146 -7.77 24.19 -4.35
C LEU A 146 -6.97 22.98 -4.84
N THR A 147 -7.42 21.77 -4.51
CA THR A 147 -6.81 20.53 -5.02
C THR A 147 -7.03 20.39 -6.51
N PHE A 148 -8.22 20.73 -7.01
CA PHE A 148 -8.49 20.76 -8.45
C PHE A 148 -7.67 21.83 -9.19
N TYR A 149 -7.54 23.03 -8.62
CA TYR A 149 -6.65 24.06 -9.15
C TYR A 149 -5.19 23.58 -9.22
N ALA A 150 -4.69 22.94 -8.16
CA ALA A 150 -3.35 22.38 -8.16
C ALA A 150 -3.17 21.30 -9.25
N MET A 151 -4.18 20.47 -9.50
CA MET A 151 -4.17 19.50 -10.60
C MET A 151 -4.11 20.17 -11.98
N LEU A 152 -4.80 21.29 -12.17
CA LEU A 152 -4.72 22.08 -13.40
C LEU A 152 -3.33 22.70 -13.61
N GLU A 153 -2.71 23.20 -12.55
CA GLU A 153 -1.33 23.69 -12.59
C GLU A 153 -0.34 22.55 -12.88
N ALA A 154 -0.54 21.38 -12.27
CA ALA A 154 0.27 20.19 -12.51
C ALA A 154 0.16 19.69 -13.96
N SER A 155 -1.03 19.70 -14.56
CA SER A 155 -1.23 19.29 -15.97
C SER A 155 -0.53 20.21 -16.97
N ARG A 156 -0.33 21.48 -16.62
CA ARG A 156 0.46 22.44 -17.41
C ARG A 156 1.95 22.16 -17.26
N PHE A 157 2.42 21.96 -16.03
CA PHE A 157 3.83 21.69 -15.74
C PHE A 157 4.28 20.31 -16.24
N SER A 158 3.41 19.31 -16.27
CA SER A 158 3.72 17.96 -16.73
C SER A 158 4.23 17.94 -18.18
N LYS A 159 3.80 18.90 -19.01
CA LYS A 159 4.28 19.07 -20.40
C LYS A 159 5.78 19.29 -20.51
N TYR A 160 6.42 19.77 -19.45
CA TYR A 160 7.86 20.03 -19.39
C TYR A 160 8.57 19.04 -18.47
N TRP A 161 7.92 18.65 -17.37
CA TRP A 161 8.52 17.75 -16.38
C TRP A 161 8.73 16.32 -16.91
N LEU A 162 7.75 15.77 -17.63
CA LEU A 162 7.78 14.40 -18.15
C LEU A 162 8.91 14.19 -19.19
N PRO A 163 9.06 15.03 -20.24
CA PRO A 163 10.16 14.89 -21.19
C PRO A 163 11.52 15.09 -20.51
N PHE A 164 11.65 16.09 -19.63
CA PHE A 164 12.88 16.30 -18.83
C PHE A 164 13.24 15.06 -18.01
N CYS A 165 12.26 14.46 -17.34
CA CYS A 165 12.44 13.21 -16.60
C CYS A 165 12.97 12.09 -17.49
N LYS A 166 12.40 11.91 -18.67
CA LYS A 166 12.76 10.84 -19.61
C LYS A 166 14.14 11.06 -20.22
N GLN A 167 14.45 12.28 -20.64
CA GLN A 167 15.71 12.64 -21.29
C GLN A 167 16.91 12.51 -20.35
N PHE A 168 16.76 12.94 -19.09
CA PHE A 168 17.86 12.98 -18.12
C PHE A 168 17.82 11.84 -17.09
N ASN A 169 16.96 10.84 -17.27
CA ASN A 169 16.80 9.70 -16.34
C ASN A 169 16.66 10.15 -14.86
N VAL A 170 15.88 11.21 -14.64
CA VAL A 170 15.73 11.88 -13.34
C VAL A 170 15.24 10.91 -12.27
N GLU A 171 15.89 10.86 -11.12
CA GLU A 171 15.40 10.11 -9.96
C GLU A 171 15.72 10.84 -8.65
N PRO A 172 14.77 10.98 -7.69
CA PRO A 172 13.37 10.54 -7.72
C PRO A 172 12.50 11.33 -8.72
N ARG A 173 11.32 10.80 -9.06
CA ARG A 173 10.39 11.43 -10.02
C ARG A 173 9.53 12.55 -9.44
N SER A 174 9.57 12.76 -8.13
CA SER A 174 8.92 13.91 -7.48
C SER A 174 9.75 15.19 -7.70
N PRO A 175 9.17 16.24 -8.30
CA PRO A 175 9.88 17.52 -8.49
C PRO A 175 10.40 18.12 -7.17
N GLU A 176 9.57 18.17 -6.12
CA GLU A 176 10.01 18.68 -4.80
C GLU A 176 11.20 17.88 -4.27
N ALA A 177 11.14 16.55 -4.33
CA ALA A 177 12.21 15.70 -3.82
C ALA A 177 13.50 15.80 -4.67
N TYR A 178 13.35 15.98 -5.99
CA TYR A 178 14.48 16.14 -6.90
C TYR A 178 15.18 17.49 -6.67
N PHE A 179 14.44 18.60 -6.68
CA PHE A 179 15.00 19.95 -6.57
C PHE A 179 15.41 20.35 -5.14
N HIS A 180 15.00 19.59 -4.12
CA HIS A 180 15.46 19.79 -2.74
C HIS A 180 16.90 19.32 -2.51
N ASN A 181 17.35 18.30 -3.24
CA ASN A 181 18.74 17.86 -3.20
C ASN A 181 19.57 18.72 -4.17
N GLU A 182 20.82 19.04 -3.81
CA GLU A 182 21.76 19.67 -4.74
C GLU A 182 21.99 18.75 -5.97
N PRO A 183 22.23 19.30 -7.17
CA PRO A 183 22.40 18.49 -8.37
C PRO A 183 23.56 17.50 -8.14
N LEU A 184 23.24 16.20 -8.19
CA LEU A 184 24.19 15.12 -7.95
C LEU A 184 25.03 14.78 -9.19
N ASP A 185 24.76 15.41 -10.35
CA ASP A 185 25.27 14.92 -11.63
C ASP A 185 25.70 16.03 -12.59
N ASP A 186 26.89 15.87 -13.18
CA ASP A 186 27.48 16.77 -14.20
C ASP A 186 26.82 16.62 -15.59
N HIS A 187 25.84 15.70 -15.71
CA HIS A 187 25.22 15.30 -16.98
C HIS A 187 23.98 16.11 -17.39
N VAL A 188 23.44 16.97 -16.53
CA VAL A 188 22.27 17.79 -16.87
C VAL A 188 22.72 19.12 -17.48
N ASN A 189 22.12 19.53 -18.59
CA ASN A 189 22.33 20.86 -19.14
C ASN A 189 21.86 21.92 -18.14
N ASP A 190 22.79 22.65 -17.53
CA ASP A 190 22.52 23.67 -16.49
C ASP A 190 21.39 24.63 -16.86
N LYS A 191 21.31 25.03 -18.14
CA LYS A 191 20.28 25.97 -18.62
C LYS A 191 18.88 25.35 -18.57
N GLU A 192 18.78 24.10 -18.99
CA GLU A 192 17.51 23.38 -19.03
C GLU A 192 17.05 23.01 -17.61
N TRP A 193 17.98 22.55 -16.77
CA TRP A 193 17.69 22.30 -15.35
C TRP A 193 17.18 23.57 -14.65
N LEU A 194 17.86 24.71 -14.84
CA LEU A 194 17.44 26.00 -14.27
C LEU A 194 16.07 26.44 -14.78
N PHE A 195 15.80 26.21 -16.06
CA PHE A 195 14.50 26.51 -16.67
C PHE A 195 13.37 25.67 -16.04
N ILE A 196 13.54 24.35 -15.94
CA ILE A 196 12.54 23.47 -15.33
C ILE A 196 12.38 23.76 -13.83
N LYS A 197 13.48 24.02 -13.12
CA LYS A 197 13.45 24.42 -11.70
C LYS A 197 12.67 25.72 -11.49
N LYS A 198 12.82 26.69 -12.39
CA LYS A 198 12.06 27.93 -12.37
C LYS A 198 10.57 27.66 -12.61
N LEU A 199 10.22 26.88 -13.65
CA LEU A 199 8.82 26.51 -13.92
C LEU A 199 8.17 25.82 -12.72
N TYR A 200 8.90 24.90 -12.08
CA TYR A 200 8.44 24.23 -10.86
C TYR A 200 8.21 25.24 -9.72
N GLY A 201 9.18 26.13 -9.47
CA GLY A 201 9.07 27.17 -8.44
C GLY A 201 7.89 28.11 -8.68
N ASP A 202 7.66 28.51 -9.92
CA ASP A 202 6.55 29.36 -10.32
C ASP A 202 5.19 28.65 -10.09
N MET A 203 5.08 27.37 -10.48
CA MET A 203 3.90 26.55 -10.22
C MET A 203 3.64 26.39 -8.72
N LYS A 204 4.67 26.01 -7.95
CA LYS A 204 4.60 25.84 -6.49
C LYS A 204 4.12 27.11 -5.81
N ASN A 205 4.68 28.25 -6.19
CA ASN A 205 4.30 29.56 -5.63
C ASN A 205 2.83 29.89 -5.94
N ARG A 206 2.35 29.69 -7.18
CA ARG A 206 0.94 29.90 -7.53
C ARG A 206 -0.01 29.05 -6.68
N ILE A 207 0.31 27.77 -6.52
CA ILE A 207 -0.49 26.84 -5.70
C ILE A 207 -0.49 27.27 -4.23
N GLU A 208 0.67 27.57 -3.65
CA GLU A 208 0.79 27.93 -2.24
C GLU A 208 0.12 29.28 -1.92
N VAL A 209 0.26 30.28 -2.79
CA VAL A 209 -0.40 31.59 -2.63
C VAL A 209 -1.92 31.43 -2.68
N THR A 210 -2.44 30.69 -3.67
CA THR A 210 -3.88 30.45 -3.80
C THR A 210 -4.41 29.63 -2.62
N SER A 211 -3.65 28.62 -2.17
CA SER A 211 -4.02 27.82 -1.00
C SER A 211 -4.08 28.65 0.28
N LYS A 212 -3.14 29.59 0.47
CA LYS A 212 -3.15 30.53 1.61
C LYS A 212 -4.31 31.52 1.56
N GLN A 213 -4.75 31.90 0.36
CA GLN A 213 -5.93 32.75 0.18
C GLN A 213 -7.24 31.99 0.44
N GLY A 214 -7.22 30.66 0.33
CA GLY A 214 -8.37 29.80 0.62
C GLY A 214 -9.45 29.77 -0.48
N GLN A 215 -9.24 30.49 -1.59
CA GLN A 215 -10.19 30.56 -2.70
C GLN A 215 -9.46 30.70 -4.05
N VAL A 216 -10.06 30.15 -5.11
CA VAL A 216 -9.59 30.32 -6.49
C VAL A 216 -10.25 31.57 -7.07
N SER A 217 -9.47 32.45 -7.72
CA SER A 217 -10.02 33.68 -8.29
C SER A 217 -10.90 33.41 -9.51
N GLU A 218 -11.89 34.28 -9.76
CA GLU A 218 -12.79 34.16 -10.91
C GLU A 218 -12.09 34.13 -12.27
N ASP A 219 -10.95 34.82 -12.39
CA ASP A 219 -10.18 34.80 -13.63
C ASP A 219 -9.52 33.44 -13.87
N ILE A 220 -9.04 32.77 -12.82
CA ILE A 220 -8.54 31.39 -12.90
C ILE A 220 -9.70 30.42 -13.15
N ARG A 221 -10.85 30.63 -12.50
CA ARG A 221 -12.04 29.77 -12.70
C ARG A 221 -12.51 29.76 -14.17
N LYS A 222 -12.37 30.88 -14.90
CA LYS A 222 -12.67 30.96 -16.34
C LYS A 222 -11.71 30.15 -17.22
N GLU A 223 -10.53 29.78 -16.72
CA GLU A 223 -9.54 29.02 -17.50
C GLU A 223 -9.95 27.57 -17.73
N HIS A 224 -10.88 27.02 -16.93
CA HIS A 224 -11.33 25.64 -17.06
C HIS A 224 -12.80 25.43 -16.67
N LYS A 225 -13.58 24.77 -17.54
CA LYS A 225 -15.03 24.54 -17.33
C LYS A 225 -15.37 23.86 -16.00
N GLY A 226 -14.48 22.97 -15.53
CA GLY A 226 -14.69 22.16 -14.33
C GLY A 226 -14.89 22.95 -13.04
N PHE A 227 -14.42 24.21 -12.95
CA PHE A 227 -14.61 25.02 -11.75
C PHE A 227 -16.09 25.32 -11.44
N SER A 228 -16.95 25.32 -12.46
CA SER A 228 -18.41 25.50 -12.28
C SER A 228 -19.07 24.40 -11.46
N GLU A 229 -18.43 23.23 -11.31
CA GLU A 229 -18.96 22.14 -10.48
C GLU A 229 -18.97 22.51 -8.99
N TRP A 230 -18.09 23.42 -8.54
CA TRP A 230 -18.06 23.88 -7.15
C TRP A 230 -19.20 24.83 -6.79
N ASP A 231 -19.91 25.39 -7.77
CA ASP A 231 -21.10 26.22 -7.53
C ASP A 231 -22.28 25.42 -6.97
N PHE A 232 -22.25 24.10 -7.13
CA PHE A 232 -23.28 23.18 -6.67
C PHE A 232 -22.87 22.40 -5.41
N VAL A 233 -21.62 22.56 -4.94
CA VAL A 233 -21.11 21.89 -3.74
C VAL A 233 -21.69 22.56 -2.50
N SER A 234 -22.51 21.82 -1.74
CA SER A 234 -23.08 22.34 -0.50
C SER A 234 -22.13 22.14 0.69
N SER A 235 -21.50 20.98 0.79
CA SER A 235 -20.46 20.69 1.78
C SER A 235 -19.60 19.49 1.37
N ARG A 236 -18.51 19.23 2.09
CA ARG A 236 -17.69 18.00 1.90
C ARG A 236 -18.42 16.67 2.13
N HIS A 237 -19.63 16.71 2.70
CA HIS A 237 -20.47 15.54 2.95
C HIS A 237 -21.76 15.54 2.11
N ASP A 238 -21.99 16.59 1.32
CA ASP A 238 -23.17 16.75 0.48
C ASP A 238 -22.81 17.50 -0.81
N HIS A 239 -22.52 16.72 -1.86
CA HIS A 239 -22.17 17.23 -3.18
C HIS A 239 -22.35 16.15 -4.25
N GLN A 240 -22.56 16.59 -5.49
CA GLN A 240 -22.64 15.72 -6.66
C GLN A 240 -21.28 15.11 -7.02
N THR A 241 -21.29 14.10 -7.89
CA THR A 241 -20.06 13.58 -8.51
C THR A 241 -19.42 14.63 -9.41
N ILE A 242 -18.12 14.86 -9.22
CA ILE A 242 -17.28 15.71 -10.07
C ILE A 242 -16.24 14.82 -10.74
N VAL A 243 -16.29 14.71 -12.07
CA VAL A 243 -15.27 14.02 -12.89
C VAL A 243 -14.73 15.00 -13.91
N GLN A 244 -13.41 15.17 -13.97
CA GLN A 244 -12.76 16.03 -14.98
C GLN A 244 -11.52 15.32 -15.54
N ILE A 245 -11.47 15.18 -16.86
CA ILE A 245 -10.31 14.67 -17.60
C ILE A 245 -9.46 15.88 -17.99
N LEU A 246 -8.39 16.14 -17.21
CA LEU A 246 -7.49 17.28 -17.44
C LEU A 246 -6.54 17.04 -18.61
N ILE A 247 -6.16 15.80 -18.83
CA ILE A 247 -5.39 15.34 -19.98
C ILE A 247 -6.06 14.07 -20.47
N ASP A 248 -6.57 14.07 -21.70
CA ASP A 248 -7.06 12.87 -22.35
C ASP A 248 -5.93 12.27 -23.19
N GLY A 249 -5.29 11.19 -22.72
CA GLY A 249 -4.17 10.55 -23.44
C GLY A 249 -4.58 9.94 -24.79
N ARG A 250 -5.89 9.86 -25.08
CA ARG A 250 -6.43 9.44 -26.38
C ARG A 250 -6.47 10.58 -27.39
N ASP A 251 -6.47 11.83 -26.92
CA ASP A 251 -6.50 13.02 -27.76
C ASP A 251 -5.12 13.23 -28.44
N PRO A 252 -5.04 13.26 -29.78
CA PRO A 252 -3.81 13.57 -30.50
C PRO A 252 -3.20 14.94 -30.17
N LEU A 253 -3.96 15.86 -29.56
CA LEU A 253 -3.49 17.17 -29.14
C LEU A 253 -2.89 17.18 -27.72
N ALA A 254 -3.07 16.11 -26.94
CA ALA A 254 -2.51 15.95 -25.61
C ALA A 254 -1.01 15.60 -25.67
N MET A 255 -0.22 16.58 -26.11
CA MET A 255 1.22 16.44 -26.34
C MET A 255 2.04 17.28 -25.35
N ASP A 256 3.23 16.79 -25.04
CA ASP A 256 4.25 17.48 -24.25
C ASP A 256 5.06 18.49 -25.10
N SER A 257 6.06 19.14 -24.50
CA SER A 257 6.91 20.11 -25.21
C SER A 257 7.78 19.52 -26.32
N GLU A 258 7.93 18.19 -26.39
CA GLU A 258 8.68 17.45 -27.39
C GLU A 258 7.77 16.72 -28.40
N ALA A 259 6.48 17.07 -28.43
CA ALA A 259 5.46 16.46 -29.28
C ALA A 259 5.27 14.95 -29.04
N GLN A 260 5.53 14.46 -27.82
CA GLN A 260 5.17 13.12 -27.37
C GLN A 260 3.85 13.15 -26.61
N ARG A 261 3.10 12.04 -26.65
CA ARG A 261 1.81 11.93 -25.95
C ARG A 261 1.99 12.01 -24.43
N LEU A 262 1.03 12.64 -23.77
CA LEU A 262 0.94 12.68 -22.32
C LEU A 262 0.05 11.54 -21.79
N PRO A 263 0.32 11.03 -20.57
CA PRO A 263 -0.56 10.07 -19.92
C PRO A 263 -1.89 10.73 -19.53
N THR A 264 -2.96 9.94 -19.50
CA THR A 264 -4.29 10.42 -19.10
C THR A 264 -4.25 10.88 -17.64
N LEU A 265 -4.85 12.04 -17.35
CA LEU A 265 -4.93 12.61 -16.01
C LEU A 265 -6.38 12.95 -15.65
N VAL A 266 -6.90 12.31 -14.61
CA VAL A 266 -8.31 12.42 -14.21
C VAL A 266 -8.42 12.87 -12.76
N TYR A 267 -9.26 13.87 -12.52
CA TYR A 267 -9.73 14.25 -11.19
C TYR A 267 -11.12 13.65 -10.96
N LEU A 268 -11.29 13.02 -9.80
CA LEU A 268 -12.57 12.47 -9.33
C LEU A 268 -12.86 12.97 -7.92
N SER A 269 -14.04 13.55 -7.72
CA SER A 269 -14.69 13.59 -6.42
C SER A 269 -16.01 12.85 -6.53
N ARG A 270 -16.15 11.74 -5.82
CA ARG A 270 -17.36 10.90 -5.85
C ARG A 270 -18.52 11.58 -5.14
N GLU A 271 -19.75 11.27 -5.53
CA GLU A 271 -20.93 11.81 -4.85
C GLU A 271 -20.95 11.41 -3.37
N LYS A 272 -21.29 12.37 -2.52
CA LYS A 272 -21.54 12.16 -1.09
C LYS A 272 -22.86 12.78 -0.72
N ARG A 273 -23.64 12.06 0.08
CA ARG A 273 -24.92 12.51 0.65
C ARG A 273 -24.95 12.15 2.13
N PRO A 274 -25.54 12.98 3.01
CA PRO A 274 -25.50 12.76 4.47
C PRO A 274 -26.02 11.40 4.95
N HIS A 275 -26.96 10.79 4.23
CA HIS A 275 -27.57 9.51 4.61
C HIS A 275 -26.85 8.28 4.03
N TYR A 276 -25.81 8.47 3.21
CA TYR A 276 -25.10 7.40 2.53
C TYR A 276 -23.73 7.16 3.16
N PRO A 277 -23.43 5.94 3.64
CA PRO A 277 -22.10 5.63 4.16
C PRO A 277 -21.08 5.65 3.03
N HIS A 278 -20.10 6.54 3.11
CA HIS A 278 -19.09 6.69 2.05
C HIS A 278 -17.89 5.73 2.21
N ASN A 279 -17.73 5.01 3.32
CA ASN A 279 -16.68 3.99 3.49
C ASN A 279 -15.24 4.48 3.29
N PHE A 280 -14.95 5.76 3.56
CA PHE A 280 -13.60 6.36 3.50
C PHE A 280 -12.82 5.94 2.23
N LYS A 281 -11.54 5.59 2.36
CA LYS A 281 -10.64 5.21 1.26
C LYS A 281 -11.13 3.99 0.48
N ALA A 282 -11.77 3.01 1.14
CA ALA A 282 -12.34 1.83 0.48
C ALA A 282 -13.35 2.24 -0.61
N GLY A 283 -14.25 3.17 -0.26
CA GLY A 283 -15.25 3.67 -1.20
C GLY A 283 -14.66 4.55 -2.30
N ALA A 284 -13.63 5.35 -1.99
CA ALA A 284 -12.91 6.15 -2.97
C ALA A 284 -12.25 5.27 -4.04
N MET A 285 -11.52 4.25 -3.59
CA MET A 285 -10.90 3.25 -4.46
C MET A 285 -11.93 2.47 -5.29
N ASN A 286 -13.06 2.07 -4.71
CA ASN A 286 -14.10 1.35 -5.47
C ASN A 286 -14.75 2.23 -6.53
N ALA A 287 -14.99 3.52 -6.25
CA ALA A 287 -15.44 4.47 -7.25
C ALA A 287 -14.41 4.61 -8.40
N LEU A 288 -13.12 4.70 -8.07
CA LEU A 288 -12.04 4.74 -9.05
C LEU A 288 -11.96 3.47 -9.92
N ILE A 289 -12.13 2.28 -9.35
CA ILE A 289 -12.13 1.02 -10.11
C ILE A 289 -13.24 1.06 -11.19
N ARG A 290 -14.43 1.57 -10.85
CA ARG A 290 -15.55 1.70 -11.80
C ARG A 290 -15.36 2.82 -12.82
N VAL A 291 -14.91 4.00 -12.38
CA VAL A 291 -14.69 5.14 -13.28
C VAL A 291 -13.58 4.82 -14.28
N SER A 292 -12.47 4.26 -13.81
CA SER A 292 -11.35 3.86 -14.68
C SER A 292 -11.71 2.80 -15.71
N SER A 293 -12.64 1.88 -15.41
CA SER A 293 -13.09 0.89 -16.40
C SER A 293 -13.79 1.51 -17.61
N ARG A 294 -14.30 2.75 -17.48
CA ARG A 294 -14.93 3.50 -18.59
C ARG A 294 -13.99 4.49 -19.27
N ILE A 295 -12.83 4.80 -18.69
CA ILE A 295 -11.87 5.78 -19.22
C ILE A 295 -10.66 5.11 -19.89
N SER A 296 -10.02 4.17 -19.20
CA SER A 296 -8.77 3.53 -19.65
C SER A 296 -8.83 2.00 -19.61
N ASN A 297 -9.65 1.44 -18.72
CA ASN A 297 -9.82 0.00 -18.51
C ASN A 297 -8.49 -0.77 -18.35
N GLY A 298 -7.51 -0.17 -17.67
CA GLY A 298 -6.18 -0.77 -17.49
C GLY A 298 -6.26 -2.08 -16.71
N PRO A 299 -5.73 -3.21 -17.22
CA PRO A 299 -5.80 -4.50 -16.52
C PRO A 299 -4.93 -4.54 -15.25
N ILE A 300 -3.99 -3.61 -15.09
CA ILE A 300 -3.19 -3.43 -13.87
C ILE A 300 -3.61 -2.13 -13.18
N ILE A 301 -3.86 -2.21 -11.89
CA ILE A 301 -4.19 -1.06 -11.04
C ILE A 301 -3.08 -0.92 -10.00
N MET A 302 -2.44 0.24 -9.94
CA MET A 302 -1.51 0.60 -8.88
C MET A 302 -2.18 1.58 -7.94
N ASN A 303 -2.10 1.35 -6.64
CA ASN A 303 -2.60 2.32 -5.67
C ASN A 303 -1.46 2.89 -4.81
N VAL A 304 -1.57 4.18 -4.49
CA VAL A 304 -0.58 4.90 -3.69
C VAL A 304 -1.25 6.01 -2.87
N ASP A 305 -0.74 6.24 -1.67
CA ASP A 305 -1.17 7.37 -0.83
C ASP A 305 -0.64 8.70 -1.38
N CYS A 306 -1.36 9.79 -1.13
CA CYS A 306 -1.00 11.12 -1.64
C CYS A 306 0.33 11.68 -1.08
N ASP A 307 0.82 11.15 0.03
CA ASP A 307 2.10 11.49 0.65
C ASP A 307 3.26 10.61 0.17
N MET A 308 3.01 9.66 -0.75
CA MET A 308 4.00 8.72 -1.27
C MET A 308 4.30 8.94 -2.75
N TYR A 309 5.55 9.30 -3.07
CA TYR A 309 5.99 9.52 -4.45
C TYR A 309 6.87 8.39 -5.00
N SER A 310 6.98 8.35 -6.33
CA SER A 310 7.84 7.40 -7.05
C SER A 310 9.31 7.79 -6.91
N ASN A 311 10.07 6.91 -6.25
CA ASN A 311 11.53 7.00 -6.14
C ASN A 311 12.26 6.05 -7.10
N ASN A 312 11.53 5.24 -7.87
CA ASN A 312 12.11 4.41 -8.93
C ASN A 312 11.09 4.26 -10.07
N SER A 313 11.39 4.88 -11.21
CA SER A 313 10.57 4.82 -12.42
C SER A 313 10.46 3.47 -13.10
N ASN A 314 11.24 2.48 -12.66
CA ASN A 314 11.13 1.11 -13.17
C ASN A 314 10.14 0.25 -12.39
N SER A 315 9.47 0.79 -11.37
CA SER A 315 8.62 0.00 -10.47
C SER A 315 7.46 -0.69 -11.21
N ILE A 316 6.87 -0.05 -12.23
CA ILE A 316 5.84 -0.69 -13.07
C ILE A 316 6.42 -1.91 -13.79
N ARG A 317 7.57 -1.74 -14.49
CA ARG A 317 8.25 -2.82 -15.21
C ARG A 317 8.65 -3.97 -14.26
N ASP A 318 9.12 -3.64 -13.06
CA ASP A 318 9.43 -4.66 -12.04
C ASP A 318 8.19 -5.45 -11.60
N ALA A 319 7.04 -4.80 -11.40
CA ALA A 319 5.79 -5.50 -11.10
C ALA A 319 5.33 -6.39 -12.26
N LEU A 320 5.47 -5.91 -13.50
CA LEU A 320 5.10 -6.66 -14.71
C LEU A 320 5.98 -7.89 -14.94
N CYS A 321 7.24 -7.89 -14.52
CA CYS A 321 8.06 -9.10 -14.51
C CYS A 321 7.42 -10.24 -13.71
N PHE A 322 6.58 -9.95 -12.70
CA PHE A 322 5.82 -10.98 -11.99
C PHE A 322 4.53 -11.35 -12.70
N PHE A 323 3.73 -10.37 -13.12
CA PHE A 323 2.42 -10.63 -13.73
C PHE A 323 2.51 -11.25 -15.14
N MET A 324 3.55 -10.93 -15.90
CA MET A 324 3.71 -11.38 -17.29
C MET A 324 4.59 -12.62 -17.40
N ASP A 325 5.07 -13.19 -16.28
CA ASP A 325 5.82 -14.44 -16.30
C ASP A 325 4.89 -15.58 -16.72
N GLU A 326 5.24 -16.26 -17.80
CA GLU A 326 4.33 -17.18 -18.49
C GLU A 326 4.02 -18.44 -17.64
N GLU A 327 4.93 -18.83 -16.74
CA GLU A 327 4.70 -19.98 -15.85
C GLU A 327 3.96 -19.62 -14.56
N LYS A 328 4.28 -18.49 -13.94
CA LYS A 328 3.82 -18.17 -12.57
C LYS A 328 2.92 -16.96 -12.48
N GLY A 329 2.88 -16.12 -13.51
CA GLY A 329 2.20 -14.84 -13.46
C GLY A 329 0.69 -14.97 -13.29
N HIS A 330 0.07 -15.98 -13.90
CA HIS A 330 -1.37 -16.21 -13.84
C HIS A 330 -1.89 -16.43 -12.41
N GLU A 331 -1.09 -17.03 -11.52
CA GLU A 331 -1.46 -17.26 -10.12
C GLU A 331 -1.46 -15.97 -9.29
N LEU A 332 -0.79 -14.90 -9.75
CA LEU A 332 -0.52 -13.71 -8.95
C LEU A 332 -1.64 -12.68 -9.06
N GLY A 333 -2.25 -12.36 -7.92
CA GLY A 333 -3.23 -11.29 -7.80
C GLY A 333 -2.59 -9.92 -7.61
N TYR A 334 -1.58 -9.79 -6.74
CA TYR A 334 -0.95 -8.50 -6.48
C TYR A 334 0.54 -8.59 -6.10
N VAL A 335 1.26 -7.50 -6.36
CA VAL A 335 2.67 -7.29 -6.00
C VAL A 335 2.74 -6.13 -5.00
N GLN A 336 3.19 -6.41 -3.79
CA GLN A 336 3.32 -5.44 -2.71
C GLN A 336 4.76 -4.97 -2.56
N TYR A 337 4.97 -3.65 -2.60
CA TYR A 337 6.26 -3.02 -2.28
C TYR A 337 6.33 -2.61 -0.81
N PRO A 338 7.52 -2.47 -0.23
CA PRO A 338 7.66 -1.94 1.12
C PRO A 338 7.30 -0.46 1.20
N GLN A 339 6.59 -0.08 2.26
CA GLN A 339 6.45 1.32 2.62
C GLN A 339 7.79 1.83 3.18
N SER A 340 8.37 2.85 2.54
CA SER A 340 9.63 3.45 2.98
C SER A 340 9.41 4.94 3.23
N MET A 341 9.96 5.46 4.33
CA MET A 341 9.71 6.82 4.78
C MET A 341 10.98 7.67 4.66
N LYS A 342 10.88 8.87 4.08
CA LYS A 342 12.05 9.74 3.84
C LYS A 342 12.46 10.59 5.05
N ASN A 343 11.51 10.96 5.89
CA ASN A 343 11.68 11.89 7.02
C ASN A 343 11.97 11.17 8.36
N VAL A 344 12.46 9.93 8.32
CA VAL A 344 12.84 9.19 9.53
C VAL A 344 14.16 9.73 10.06
N THR A 345 14.16 10.14 11.32
CA THR A 345 15.37 10.62 11.98
C THR A 345 16.36 9.48 12.22
N LYS A 346 17.65 9.81 12.39
CA LYS A 346 18.70 8.81 12.69
C LYS A 346 18.36 7.92 13.89
N ASN A 347 17.68 8.48 14.89
CA ASN A 347 17.31 7.77 16.12
C ASN A 347 16.01 6.97 15.99
N ASP A 348 15.14 7.32 15.02
CA ASP A 348 13.85 6.67 14.79
C ASP A 348 13.06 6.39 16.08
N LEU A 349 12.90 7.43 16.91
CA LEU A 349 12.33 7.32 18.27
C LEU A 349 10.95 6.64 18.30
N TYR A 350 10.17 6.80 17.23
CA TYR A 350 8.82 6.26 17.12
C TYR A 350 8.75 4.92 16.37
N GLY A 351 9.89 4.40 15.88
CA GLY A 351 9.93 3.13 15.14
C GLY A 351 9.25 3.17 13.77
N ASN A 352 9.17 4.35 13.15
CA ASN A 352 8.44 4.58 11.90
C ASN A 352 9.11 3.94 10.68
N SER A 353 10.38 3.51 10.79
CA SER A 353 11.05 2.80 9.69
C SER A 353 10.55 1.37 9.46
N MET A 354 9.85 0.77 10.45
CA MET A 354 9.26 -0.57 10.36
C MET A 354 10.21 -1.65 9.78
N LYS A 355 11.51 -1.54 10.09
CA LYS A 355 12.56 -2.38 9.47
C LYS A 355 12.34 -3.87 9.68
N VAL A 356 11.84 -4.28 10.85
CA VAL A 356 11.59 -5.70 11.16
C VAL A 356 10.53 -6.27 10.21
N ILE A 357 9.43 -5.54 10.02
CA ILE A 357 8.32 -5.92 9.14
C ILE A 357 8.85 -6.12 7.72
N PHE A 358 9.50 -5.11 7.14
CA PHE A 358 9.88 -5.14 5.72
C PHE A 358 11.16 -5.92 5.40
N LYS A 359 12.10 -6.06 6.35
CA LYS A 359 13.37 -6.76 6.10
C LYS A 359 13.36 -8.21 6.57
N MET A 360 12.50 -8.59 7.51
CA MET A 360 12.50 -9.93 8.11
C MET A 360 11.16 -10.64 7.92
N GLU A 361 10.04 -10.00 8.26
CA GLU A 361 8.75 -10.67 8.29
C GLU A 361 8.15 -10.82 6.89
N PHE A 362 8.06 -9.75 6.10
CA PHE A 362 7.51 -9.79 4.74
C PHE A 362 8.25 -10.78 3.82
N PRO A 363 9.59 -10.85 3.80
CA PRO A 363 10.31 -11.91 3.10
C PRO A 363 9.94 -13.34 3.54
N GLY A 364 9.66 -13.52 4.84
CA GLY A 364 9.21 -14.79 5.40
C GLY A 364 7.77 -15.14 5.02
N ILE A 365 6.88 -14.15 5.06
CA ILE A 365 5.48 -14.30 4.64
C ILE A 365 5.40 -14.58 3.13
N ASP A 366 6.25 -13.93 2.33
CA ASP A 366 6.36 -14.18 0.88
C ASP A 366 6.77 -15.63 0.60
N ALA A 367 7.69 -16.19 1.38
CA ALA A 367 8.06 -17.60 1.30
C ALA A 367 6.89 -18.55 1.63
N ASN A 368 5.98 -18.12 2.50
CA ASN A 368 4.82 -18.88 2.93
C ASN A 368 3.59 -18.67 2.03
N GLY A 369 3.67 -17.84 1.00
CA GLY A 369 2.61 -17.70 -0.01
C GLY A 369 2.32 -16.27 -0.47
N GLY A 370 2.85 -15.25 0.20
CA GLY A 370 2.71 -13.85 -0.21
C GLY A 370 2.22 -12.92 0.92
N PRO A 371 2.67 -11.65 0.96
CA PRO A 371 2.28 -10.68 1.97
C PRO A 371 0.80 -10.28 1.86
N MET A 372 0.23 -9.71 2.92
CA MET A 372 -1.04 -8.98 2.83
C MET A 372 -0.86 -7.64 2.10
N TYR A 373 -1.95 -7.10 1.59
CA TYR A 373 -2.01 -5.74 1.05
C TYR A 373 -1.97 -4.73 2.21
N ILE A 374 -1.12 -3.70 2.12
CA ILE A 374 -0.90 -2.70 3.18
C ILE A 374 -1.29 -1.26 2.78
N GLY A 375 -2.22 -1.12 1.83
CA GLY A 375 -2.87 0.17 1.57
C GLY A 375 -2.15 1.09 0.57
N THR A 376 -0.90 0.81 0.20
CA THR A 376 -0.11 1.70 -0.69
C THR A 376 1.03 0.95 -1.38
N GLY A 377 1.52 1.48 -2.51
CA GLY A 377 2.63 0.90 -3.27
C GLY A 377 2.34 -0.53 -3.72
N CYS A 378 1.09 -0.83 -4.07
CA CYS A 378 0.67 -2.16 -4.47
C CYS A 378 0.10 -2.14 -5.89
N PHE A 379 0.52 -3.13 -6.69
CA PHE A 379 -0.01 -3.38 -8.01
C PHE A 379 -0.96 -4.56 -7.95
N HIS A 380 -2.18 -4.39 -8.43
CA HIS A 380 -3.23 -5.39 -8.50
C HIS A 380 -3.56 -5.71 -9.95
N ARG A 381 -3.89 -6.97 -10.24
CA ARG A 381 -4.69 -7.28 -11.41
C ARG A 381 -6.11 -6.76 -11.19
N ARG A 382 -6.66 -5.96 -12.11
CA ARG A 382 -8.05 -5.48 -12.04
C ARG A 382 -9.05 -6.61 -11.75
N VAL A 383 -8.90 -7.75 -12.42
CA VAL A 383 -9.77 -8.91 -12.26
C VAL A 383 -9.85 -9.43 -10.82
N ASN A 384 -8.78 -9.35 -10.02
CA ASN A 384 -8.85 -9.85 -8.64
C ASN A 384 -9.65 -8.95 -7.69
N LEU A 385 -9.79 -7.66 -8.04
CA LEU A 385 -10.64 -6.71 -7.34
C LEU A 385 -12.08 -6.83 -7.84
N CYS A 386 -12.29 -7.08 -9.14
CA CYS A 386 -13.62 -7.13 -9.75
C CYS A 386 -14.33 -8.48 -9.61
N GLU A 387 -13.59 -9.60 -9.57
CA GLU A 387 -14.17 -10.95 -9.67
C GLU A 387 -14.21 -11.71 -8.34
N ARG A 388 -15.13 -12.68 -8.28
CA ARG A 388 -15.41 -13.46 -7.07
C ARG A 388 -14.51 -14.68 -6.88
N LYS A 389 -13.92 -15.24 -7.94
CA LYS A 389 -13.07 -16.45 -7.87
C LYS A 389 -11.94 -16.41 -8.91
N HIS A 390 -10.82 -17.04 -8.56
CA HIS A 390 -9.74 -17.30 -9.51
C HIS A 390 -10.13 -18.48 -10.42
N CYS A 391 -10.15 -18.26 -11.72
CA CYS A 391 -10.42 -19.29 -12.73
C CYS A 391 -9.27 -19.32 -13.74
N ASN A 392 -8.68 -20.50 -13.98
CA ASN A 392 -7.52 -20.67 -14.86
C ASN A 392 -7.83 -20.45 -16.36
N GLU A 393 -9.10 -20.30 -16.75
CA GLU A 393 -9.55 -20.30 -18.15
C GLU A 393 -9.70 -18.89 -18.77
N HIS A 394 -9.57 -17.80 -18.00
CA HIS A 394 -9.97 -16.44 -18.45
C HIS A 394 -8.83 -15.49 -18.87
N GLU A 395 -7.56 -15.94 -18.89
CA GLU A 395 -6.47 -15.08 -19.42
C GLU A 395 -6.69 -14.69 -20.90
N VAL A 396 -7.43 -15.50 -21.66
CA VAL A 396 -7.75 -15.25 -23.08
C VAL A 396 -8.90 -14.23 -23.25
N ASP A 397 -9.85 -14.15 -22.32
CA ASP A 397 -10.98 -13.19 -22.40
C ASP A 397 -10.61 -11.78 -21.91
N SER A 398 -9.72 -11.67 -20.90
CA SER A 398 -9.23 -10.39 -20.40
C SER A 398 -8.50 -9.54 -21.46
N LYS A 399 -7.80 -10.18 -22.41
CA LYS A 399 -7.20 -9.50 -23.57
C LYS A 399 -8.24 -8.98 -24.56
N ARG A 400 -9.39 -9.65 -24.71
CA ARG A 400 -10.46 -9.23 -25.63
C ARG A 400 -11.28 -8.07 -25.07
N GLU A 401 -11.47 -8.01 -23.75
CA GLU A 401 -12.20 -6.91 -23.10
C GLU A 401 -11.34 -5.64 -22.89
N SER A 402 -10.02 -5.77 -22.68
CA SER A 402 -9.12 -4.60 -22.58
C SER A 402 -8.96 -3.84 -23.90
N ASP A 403 -9.21 -4.50 -25.03
CA ASP A 403 -9.06 -3.96 -26.39
C ASP A 403 -10.33 -3.26 -26.92
N MET A 404 -11.44 -3.21 -26.15
CA MET A 404 -12.59 -2.39 -26.54
C MET A 404 -12.18 -0.92 -26.50
N LYS A 405 -11.96 -0.33 -27.68
CA LYS A 405 -11.75 1.10 -27.85
C LYS A 405 -12.93 1.84 -27.24
N ILE A 406 -12.63 2.62 -26.22
CA ILE A 406 -13.60 3.49 -25.58
C ILE A 406 -13.91 4.62 -26.55
N GLU A 407 -15.11 4.57 -27.16
CA GLU A 407 -15.64 5.60 -28.06
C GLU A 407 -16.30 6.74 -27.26
N GLY A 408 -16.24 7.96 -27.80
CA GLY A 408 -16.82 9.17 -27.22
C GLY A 408 -15.80 10.28 -26.94
N ASN A 409 -16.24 11.53 -27.04
CA ASN A 409 -15.41 12.67 -26.65
C ASN A 409 -15.26 12.73 -25.12
N ALA A 410 -14.26 13.45 -24.62
CA ALA A 410 -13.97 13.51 -23.17
C ALA A 410 -15.18 13.94 -22.32
N ARG A 411 -16.04 14.85 -22.82
CA ARG A 411 -17.21 15.34 -22.07
C ARG A 411 -18.29 14.27 -21.91
N ASP A 412 -18.55 13.50 -22.95
CA ASP A 412 -19.52 12.41 -22.91
C ASP A 412 -19.06 11.34 -21.92
N VAL A 413 -17.76 11.01 -21.94
CA VAL A 413 -17.15 10.07 -21.00
C VAL A 413 -17.21 10.57 -19.55
N GLU A 414 -16.92 11.86 -19.30
CA GLU A 414 -17.07 12.46 -17.98
C GLU A 414 -18.49 12.31 -17.43
N GLU A 415 -19.50 12.55 -18.27
CA GLU A 415 -20.90 12.50 -17.85
C GLU A 415 -21.38 11.06 -17.57
N GLU A 416 -20.95 10.09 -18.39
CA GLU A 416 -21.18 8.67 -18.11
C GLU A 416 -20.50 8.22 -16.80
N CYS A 417 -19.28 8.69 -16.54
CA CYS A 417 -18.55 8.39 -15.31
C CYS A 417 -19.22 8.95 -14.05
N LYS A 418 -20.00 10.04 -14.15
CA LYS A 418 -20.72 10.59 -12.98
C LYS A 418 -21.67 9.57 -12.36
N ALA A 419 -22.37 8.78 -13.18
CA ALA A 419 -23.25 7.72 -12.70
C ALA A 419 -22.49 6.58 -12.00
N LEU A 420 -21.28 6.25 -12.48
CA LEU A 420 -20.44 5.18 -11.90
C LEU A 420 -19.90 5.54 -10.50
N ALA A 421 -19.72 6.83 -10.22
CA ALA A 421 -19.26 7.32 -8.92
C ALA A 421 -20.37 7.90 -8.04
N SER A 422 -21.64 7.64 -8.39
CA SER A 422 -22.78 7.98 -7.52
C SER A 422 -22.77 7.17 -6.23
N CYS A 423 -23.26 7.79 -5.13
CA CYS A 423 -23.39 7.11 -3.84
C CYS A 423 -24.46 5.99 -3.86
N ALA A 424 -25.41 6.05 -4.79
CA ALA A 424 -26.45 5.04 -4.95
C ALA A 424 -26.00 3.83 -5.82
N TYR A 425 -24.88 3.94 -6.54
CA TYR A 425 -24.42 2.88 -7.46
C TYR A 425 -24.25 1.53 -6.77
N GLU A 426 -23.82 1.54 -5.51
CA GLU A 426 -23.47 0.35 -4.77
C GLU A 426 -24.67 -0.31 -4.07
N GLU A 427 -25.84 0.35 -4.05
CA GLU A 427 -27.06 -0.20 -3.48
C GLU A 427 -27.46 -1.52 -4.15
N ASN A 428 -27.80 -2.53 -3.34
CA ASN A 428 -28.17 -3.87 -3.80
C ASN A 428 -27.10 -4.59 -4.66
N THR A 429 -25.87 -4.10 -4.69
CA THR A 429 -24.73 -4.76 -5.35
C THR A 429 -23.84 -5.52 -4.36
N GLN A 430 -22.80 -6.16 -4.89
CA GLN A 430 -21.73 -6.81 -4.12
C GLN A 430 -20.50 -5.95 -3.91
N TRP A 431 -20.49 -4.69 -4.39
CA TRP A 431 -19.42 -3.74 -4.11
C TRP A 431 -19.24 -3.55 -2.60
N GLY A 432 -18.00 -3.57 -2.15
CA GLY A 432 -17.66 -3.52 -0.73
C GLY A 432 -17.90 -4.80 0.06
N LYS A 433 -18.72 -5.73 -0.46
CA LYS A 433 -19.05 -6.99 0.21
C LYS A 433 -18.21 -8.13 -0.30
N GLU A 434 -18.09 -8.28 -1.60
CA GLU A 434 -17.29 -9.32 -2.27
C GLU A 434 -16.47 -8.75 -3.44
N VAL A 435 -16.83 -7.56 -3.94
CA VAL A 435 -16.17 -6.90 -5.07
C VAL A 435 -15.54 -5.60 -4.62
N GLY A 436 -14.37 -5.29 -5.14
CA GLY A 436 -13.55 -4.15 -4.77
C GLY A 436 -12.88 -4.31 -3.40
N LEU A 437 -12.52 -3.18 -2.80
CA LEU A 437 -12.06 -3.08 -1.43
C LEU A 437 -13.22 -3.33 -0.47
N MET A 438 -12.92 -4.05 0.62
CA MET A 438 -13.90 -4.56 1.57
C MET A 438 -14.39 -3.49 2.55
N TYR A 439 -15.70 -3.30 2.67
CA TYR A 439 -16.31 -2.34 3.60
C TYR A 439 -16.56 -2.93 4.99
N GLY A 440 -16.75 -2.03 5.95
CA GLY A 440 -17.05 -2.40 7.34
C GLY A 440 -15.82 -2.77 8.17
N TYR A 441 -14.61 -2.62 7.62
CA TYR A 441 -13.35 -2.87 8.31
C TYR A 441 -12.54 -1.57 8.43
N LEU A 442 -11.94 -1.33 9.60
CA LEU A 442 -11.05 -0.19 9.84
C LEU A 442 -9.69 -0.34 9.14
N LEU A 443 -9.31 -1.60 8.86
CA LEU A 443 -8.13 -2.01 8.09
C LEU A 443 -8.63 -2.69 6.82
N GLU A 444 -9.32 -1.91 5.96
CA GLU A 444 -9.94 -2.42 4.73
C GLU A 444 -8.91 -3.02 3.78
N ASP A 445 -7.69 -2.49 3.77
CA ASP A 445 -6.58 -2.92 2.94
C ASP A 445 -6.15 -4.34 3.32
N GLY A 446 -5.83 -4.58 4.60
CA GLY A 446 -5.49 -5.89 5.13
C GLY A 446 -6.60 -6.91 4.89
N MET A 447 -7.87 -6.51 5.11
CA MET A 447 -9.02 -7.39 4.87
C MET A 447 -9.24 -7.69 3.39
N THR A 448 -9.03 -6.70 2.51
CA THR A 448 -9.12 -6.89 1.05
C THR A 448 -8.04 -7.84 0.57
N GLY A 449 -6.79 -7.62 1.00
CA GLY A 449 -5.68 -8.53 0.74
C GLY A 449 -6.04 -9.95 1.19
N PHE A 450 -6.41 -10.13 2.46
CA PHE A 450 -6.80 -11.43 3.03
C PHE A 450 -7.94 -12.11 2.26
N SER A 451 -8.96 -11.36 1.86
CA SER A 451 -10.08 -11.85 1.04
C SER A 451 -9.61 -12.34 -0.34
N ILE A 452 -8.72 -11.59 -1.01
CA ILE A 452 -8.11 -12.00 -2.28
C ILE A 452 -7.34 -13.32 -2.11
N ARG A 453 -6.58 -13.47 -1.01
CA ARG A 453 -5.89 -14.72 -0.66
C ARG A 453 -6.86 -15.89 -0.52
N CYS A 454 -7.98 -15.67 0.18
CA CYS A 454 -8.97 -16.72 0.43
C CYS A 454 -9.69 -17.18 -0.84
N ARG A 455 -9.63 -16.42 -1.93
CA ARG A 455 -10.14 -16.79 -3.27
C ARG A 455 -9.14 -17.60 -4.10
N GLY A 456 -7.94 -17.86 -3.57
CA GLY A 456 -6.91 -18.68 -4.22
C GLY A 456 -5.77 -17.90 -4.89
N TRP A 457 -5.87 -16.57 -4.97
CA TRP A 457 -4.81 -15.75 -5.59
C TRP A 457 -3.53 -15.76 -4.77
N ARG A 458 -2.38 -15.81 -5.44
CA ARG A 458 -1.04 -15.61 -4.88
C ARG A 458 -0.62 -14.13 -4.89
N SER A 459 0.37 -13.76 -4.09
CA SER A 459 0.84 -12.39 -3.97
C SER A 459 2.34 -12.43 -3.76
N VAL A 460 2.98 -11.34 -4.12
CA VAL A 460 4.44 -11.22 -4.11
C VAL A 460 4.83 -10.04 -3.25
N TYR A 461 5.86 -10.24 -2.43
CA TYR A 461 6.61 -9.13 -1.85
C TYR A 461 7.81 -8.81 -2.74
N PHE A 462 7.94 -7.56 -3.17
CA PHE A 462 9.10 -7.14 -3.93
C PHE A 462 9.76 -5.91 -3.30
N ASN A 463 11.03 -6.08 -2.91
CA ASN A 463 11.85 -5.03 -2.29
C ASN A 463 13.08 -4.78 -3.17
N PRO A 464 12.99 -3.86 -4.15
CA PRO A 464 14.10 -3.51 -5.03
C PRO A 464 15.24 -2.84 -4.25
N GLU A 465 16.44 -2.86 -4.84
CA GLU A 465 17.63 -2.20 -4.28
C GLU A 465 17.40 -0.70 -4.07
N ARG A 466 16.96 0.00 -5.11
CA ARG A 466 16.41 1.35 -4.99
C ARG A 466 14.96 1.27 -4.56
N LYS A 467 14.63 1.83 -3.40
CA LYS A 467 13.25 1.89 -2.88
C LYS A 467 12.31 2.46 -3.95
N ALA A 468 11.21 1.75 -4.21
CA ALA A 468 10.25 2.14 -5.23
C ALA A 468 9.45 3.39 -4.85
N PHE A 469 9.02 3.45 -3.59
CA PHE A 469 8.13 4.48 -3.07
C PHE A 469 8.73 5.10 -1.81
N LEU A 470 8.64 6.41 -1.69
CA LEU A 470 9.06 7.15 -0.52
C LEU A 470 7.90 8.02 -0.01
N GLY A 471 7.51 7.81 1.24
CA GLY A 471 6.42 8.49 1.93
C GLY A 471 6.87 9.36 3.10
N LEU A 472 5.89 9.89 3.83
CA LEU A 472 6.09 10.65 5.05
C LEU A 472 5.66 9.84 6.27
N ALA A 473 6.58 9.69 7.22
CA ALA A 473 6.28 9.17 8.54
C ALA A 473 5.59 10.24 9.41
N PRO A 474 4.70 9.85 10.34
CA PRO A 474 4.24 10.70 11.42
C PRO A 474 5.39 11.37 12.17
N THR A 475 5.29 12.66 12.45
CA THR A 475 6.37 13.45 13.08
C THR A 475 6.18 13.65 14.58
N THR A 476 5.00 13.34 15.10
CA THR A 476 4.66 13.49 16.52
C THR A 476 4.25 12.15 17.13
N LEU A 477 4.49 11.99 18.43
CA LEU A 477 4.06 10.80 19.17
C LEU A 477 2.55 10.60 19.08
N LEU A 478 1.76 11.67 19.17
CA LEU A 478 0.30 11.59 19.09
C LEU A 478 -0.17 11.00 17.76
N GLN A 479 0.37 11.47 16.64
CA GLN A 479 0.04 10.92 15.32
C GLN A 479 0.44 9.44 15.22
N THR A 480 1.63 9.07 15.70
CA THR A 480 2.06 7.67 15.75
C THR A 480 1.11 6.80 16.57
N LEU A 481 0.69 7.26 17.76
CA LEU A 481 -0.21 6.52 18.64
C LEU A 481 -1.59 6.33 18.00
N VAL A 482 -2.16 7.37 17.37
CA VAL A 482 -3.43 7.28 16.64
C VAL A 482 -3.33 6.27 15.50
N GLN A 483 -2.22 6.24 14.77
CA GLN A 483 -1.98 5.28 13.70
C GLN A 483 -1.90 3.84 14.24
N GLN A 484 -1.11 3.61 15.29
CA GLN A 484 -0.93 2.29 15.91
C GLN A 484 -2.22 1.77 16.56
N GLU A 485 -3.00 2.66 17.18
CA GLU A 485 -4.32 2.34 17.72
C GLU A 485 -5.28 1.88 16.62
N ARG A 486 -5.31 2.60 15.49
CA ARG A 486 -6.14 2.25 14.33
C ARG A 486 -5.78 0.87 13.78
N TRP A 487 -4.49 0.60 13.59
CA TRP A 487 -4.01 -0.70 13.12
C TRP A 487 -4.36 -1.82 14.10
N SER A 488 -4.07 -1.64 15.39
CA SER A 488 -4.35 -2.65 16.42
C SER A 488 -5.84 -2.98 16.51
N LYS A 489 -6.72 -1.97 16.45
CA LYS A 489 -8.18 -2.17 16.43
C LYS A 489 -8.63 -2.89 15.17
N GLY A 490 -8.09 -2.52 14.01
CA GLY A 490 -8.42 -3.13 12.72
C GLY A 490 -7.99 -4.60 12.62
N GLU A 491 -6.76 -4.90 13.04
CA GLU A 491 -6.21 -6.26 13.09
C GLU A 491 -7.02 -7.17 14.02
N LEU A 492 -7.36 -6.68 15.22
CA LEU A 492 -8.20 -7.41 16.17
C LEU A 492 -9.62 -7.61 15.62
N HIS A 493 -10.18 -6.60 14.95
CA HIS A 493 -11.48 -6.74 14.30
C HIS A 493 -11.45 -7.83 13.21
N ILE A 494 -10.42 -7.87 12.37
CA ILE A 494 -10.27 -8.94 11.36
C ILE A 494 -10.16 -10.31 12.04
N LEU A 495 -9.34 -10.44 13.09
CA LEU A 495 -9.16 -11.68 13.86
C LEU A 495 -10.51 -12.29 14.29
N LEU A 496 -11.39 -11.44 14.83
CA LEU A 496 -12.67 -11.83 15.42
C LEU A 496 -13.82 -11.87 14.41
N SER A 497 -13.63 -11.35 13.20
CA SER A 497 -14.68 -11.31 12.18
C SER A 497 -14.97 -12.69 11.59
N ARG A 498 -16.19 -12.88 11.07
CA ARG A 498 -16.59 -14.15 10.40
C ARG A 498 -15.71 -14.50 9.21
N ARG A 499 -15.14 -13.49 8.54
CA ARG A 499 -14.21 -13.66 7.42
C ARG A 499 -12.74 -13.74 7.86
N GLY A 500 -12.51 -13.77 9.17
CA GLY A 500 -11.18 -13.81 9.77
C GLY A 500 -10.50 -15.17 9.70
N PRO A 501 -9.27 -15.27 10.25
CA PRO A 501 -8.44 -16.46 10.16
C PRO A 501 -9.06 -17.71 10.79
N PHE A 502 -9.77 -17.58 11.93
CA PHE A 502 -10.32 -18.72 12.66
C PHE A 502 -11.67 -19.24 12.15
N PHE A 503 -12.25 -18.57 11.14
CA PHE A 503 -13.57 -18.90 10.61
C PHE A 503 -13.48 -19.27 9.12
N ASP A 504 -13.67 -18.32 8.19
CA ASP A 504 -13.58 -18.64 6.77
C ASP A 504 -12.12 -18.85 6.33
N GLY A 505 -11.18 -18.14 6.96
CA GLY A 505 -9.76 -18.19 6.62
C GLY A 505 -9.11 -19.57 6.67
N TYR A 506 -9.37 -20.35 7.73
CA TYR A 506 -8.74 -21.67 7.91
C TYR A 506 -9.16 -22.69 6.85
N LYS A 507 -10.32 -22.49 6.22
CA LYS A 507 -10.82 -23.36 5.15
C LYS A 507 -10.18 -23.03 3.81
N SER A 508 -9.77 -21.78 3.61
CA SER A 508 -9.30 -21.25 2.33
C SER A 508 -7.79 -21.15 2.22
N LEU A 509 -7.06 -21.00 3.33
CA LEU A 509 -5.62 -20.73 3.31
C LEU A 509 -4.78 -21.92 3.80
N PRO A 510 -3.59 -22.15 3.23
CA PRO A 510 -2.63 -23.08 3.80
C PRO A 510 -2.26 -22.68 5.24
N LEU A 511 -2.17 -23.66 6.14
CA LEU A 511 -1.92 -23.42 7.58
C LEU A 511 -0.71 -22.51 7.84
N ARG A 512 0.39 -22.70 7.10
CA ARG A 512 1.61 -21.88 7.25
C ARG A 512 1.38 -20.41 6.92
N LEU A 513 0.63 -20.11 5.87
CA LEU A 513 0.28 -18.75 5.50
C LEU A 513 -0.68 -18.13 6.52
N LEU A 514 -1.69 -18.91 6.96
CA LEU A 514 -2.64 -18.47 7.98
C LEU A 514 -1.92 -18.06 9.27
N LEU A 515 -1.04 -18.93 9.79
CA LEU A 515 -0.21 -18.64 10.95
C LEU A 515 0.69 -17.41 10.71
N SER A 516 1.17 -17.23 9.48
CA SER A 516 1.99 -16.07 9.13
C SER A 516 1.24 -14.75 9.21
N TYR A 517 -0.07 -14.72 8.92
CA TYR A 517 -0.90 -13.52 9.10
C TYR A 517 -1.30 -13.31 10.57
N CYS A 518 -1.40 -14.38 11.36
CA CYS A 518 -1.73 -14.29 12.78
C CYS A 518 -0.71 -13.51 13.60
N ILE A 519 0.55 -13.31 13.14
CA ILE A 519 1.49 -12.44 13.86
C ILE A 519 0.97 -11.01 14.00
N TYR A 520 0.26 -10.51 12.99
CA TYR A 520 -0.34 -9.18 13.00
C TYR A 520 -1.69 -9.20 13.71
N PHE A 521 -2.56 -10.16 13.36
CA PHE A 521 -3.89 -10.23 13.97
C PHE A 521 -3.88 -10.47 15.49
N LEU A 522 -2.84 -11.12 16.03
CA LEU A 522 -2.66 -11.33 17.47
C LEU A 522 -1.86 -10.21 18.16
N TRP A 523 -1.38 -9.20 17.42
CA TRP A 523 -0.54 -8.14 17.96
C TRP A 523 -1.21 -7.42 19.13
N ALA A 524 -2.45 -6.98 18.96
CA ALA A 524 -3.22 -6.33 20.02
C ALA A 524 -3.44 -7.25 21.23
N ALA A 525 -3.64 -8.55 21.02
CA ALA A 525 -3.86 -9.51 22.11
C ALA A 525 -2.61 -9.69 23.00
N ASN A 526 -1.41 -9.37 22.51
CA ASN A 526 -0.18 -9.35 23.33
C ASN A 526 -0.23 -8.32 24.47
N CYS A 527 -1.14 -7.33 24.43
CA CYS A 527 -1.23 -6.33 25.49
C CYS A 527 -1.61 -6.95 26.84
N PHE A 528 -2.50 -7.96 26.87
CA PHE A 528 -2.96 -8.60 28.11
C PHE A 528 -1.83 -9.31 28.88
N PRO A 529 -1.07 -10.25 28.27
CA PRO A 529 0.05 -10.90 28.96
C PRO A 529 1.17 -9.90 29.27
N THR A 530 1.38 -8.88 28.44
CA THR A 530 2.38 -7.82 28.72
C THR A 530 2.01 -7.01 29.96
N LEU A 531 0.76 -6.54 30.06
CA LEU A 531 0.28 -5.83 31.24
C LEU A 531 0.38 -6.70 32.49
N TYR A 532 0.01 -7.98 32.38
CA TYR A 532 0.16 -8.92 33.49
C TYR A 532 1.63 -9.04 33.92
N TYR A 533 2.54 -9.27 32.97
CA TYR A 533 3.96 -9.49 33.20
C TYR A 533 4.68 -8.24 33.73
N VAL A 534 4.17 -7.04 33.44
CA VAL A 534 4.71 -5.78 34.00
C VAL A 534 4.14 -5.50 35.39
N VAL A 535 2.83 -5.68 35.59
CA VAL A 535 2.16 -5.25 36.82
C VAL A 535 2.33 -6.28 37.95
N VAL A 536 2.07 -7.55 37.67
CA VAL A 536 1.97 -8.58 38.73
C VAL A 536 3.33 -8.87 39.38
N PRO A 537 4.44 -9.01 38.63
CA PRO A 537 5.77 -9.13 39.24
C PRO A 537 6.16 -7.95 40.12
N SER A 538 5.86 -6.72 39.70
CA SER A 538 6.15 -5.53 40.52
C SER A 538 5.36 -5.51 41.83
N LEU A 539 4.07 -5.88 41.79
CA LEU A 539 3.25 -5.99 43.00
C LEU A 539 3.70 -7.13 43.91
N CYS A 540 4.10 -8.28 43.34
CA CYS A 540 4.63 -9.40 44.10
C CYS A 540 5.96 -9.05 44.77
N MET A 541 6.84 -8.35 44.06
CA MET A 541 8.08 -7.82 44.61
C MET A 541 7.83 -6.91 45.83
N LEU A 542 6.87 -5.98 45.75
CA LEU A 542 6.49 -5.12 46.87
C LEU A 542 5.93 -5.88 48.08
N ARG A 543 5.33 -7.05 47.85
CA ARG A 543 4.77 -7.92 48.90
C ARG A 543 5.74 -9.01 49.38
N GLY A 544 6.97 -9.05 48.85
CA GLY A 544 7.94 -10.10 49.17
C GLY A 544 7.56 -11.49 48.65
N ILE A 545 6.66 -11.58 47.66
CA ILE A 545 6.25 -12.83 47.02
C ILE A 545 7.23 -13.14 45.88
N SER A 546 7.90 -14.28 45.96
CA SER A 546 8.90 -14.68 44.96
C SER A 546 8.24 -15.39 43.77
N LEU A 547 8.26 -14.76 42.60
CA LEU A 547 7.76 -15.36 41.34
C LEU A 547 8.86 -15.97 40.46
N PHE A 548 10.11 -15.90 40.90
CA PHE A 548 11.29 -16.39 40.18
C PHE A 548 12.17 -17.21 41.13
N PRO A 549 12.99 -18.15 40.62
CA PRO A 549 13.97 -18.89 41.43
C PRO A 549 15.00 -17.93 42.02
N LYS A 550 15.57 -18.28 43.17
CA LYS A 550 16.65 -17.48 43.77
C LYS A 550 17.92 -17.67 42.96
N VAL A 551 18.76 -16.64 42.88
CA VAL A 551 20.03 -16.66 42.12
C VAL A 551 20.97 -17.81 42.53
N ARG A 552 20.84 -18.31 43.77
CA ARG A 552 21.66 -19.40 44.31
C ARG A 552 21.09 -20.80 44.03
N ASP A 553 19.88 -20.86 43.50
CA ASP A 553 19.20 -22.11 43.20
C ASP A 553 19.71 -22.61 41.84
N PHE A 554 19.97 -23.92 41.70
CA PHE A 554 20.34 -24.52 40.41
C PHE A 554 19.30 -24.22 39.33
N GLN A 555 18.06 -24.00 39.75
CA GLN A 555 16.92 -23.63 38.93
C GLN A 555 17.06 -22.23 38.29
N PHE A 556 17.93 -21.36 38.82
CA PHE A 556 18.25 -20.08 38.21
C PHE A 556 18.95 -20.25 36.86
N CYS A 557 19.70 -21.34 36.65
CA CYS A 557 20.33 -21.64 35.37
C CYS A 557 19.34 -21.97 34.24
N TYR A 558 18.05 -22.13 34.55
CA TYR A 558 16.98 -22.30 33.55
C TYR A 558 16.42 -20.97 33.02
N LEU A 559 16.74 -19.85 33.67
CA LEU A 559 16.43 -18.47 33.24
C LEU A 559 17.67 -17.84 32.60
#